data_AF-A0A161I6F9-F1
#
_entry.id   AF-A0A161I6F9-F1
#
_cell.length_a   1.000
_cell.length_b   1.000
_cell.length_c   1.000
_cell.angle_alpha   90.00
_cell.angle_beta   90.00
_cell.angle_gamma   90.00
#
_symmetry.space_group_name_H-M   'P 1'
#
loop_
_entity.id
_entity.type
_entity.pdbx_description
1 polymer ?
#
loop_
_entity_poly.entity_id
_entity_poly.type
_entity_poly.pdbx_seq_one_letter_code
_entity_poly.pdbx_strand_id
1 'polypeptide(L)'
;MAEIAVVAISVAKPGYEEQVREALEGIVGPTRKEQGALQYDLHRDVQEPRRFVFVERWESQEALAAHARSAHIAAYMETVADWVEHAEIRVVSKIA
;
A
#
# COMPACT_ATOMS: atom_id res chain seq x y z
N MET A 1 -3.23 -16.33 -15.59
CA MET A 1 -3.75 -15.72 -14.35
C MET A 1 -4.18 -14.30 -14.71
N ALA A 2 -5.28 -13.82 -14.15
CA ALA A 2 -5.82 -12.51 -14.52
C ALA A 2 -5.18 -11.42 -13.64
N GLU A 3 -4.91 -10.28 -14.26
CA GLU A 3 -4.49 -9.07 -13.55
C GLU A 3 -5.53 -8.69 -12.48
N ILE A 4 -5.05 -8.22 -11.32
CA ILE A 4 -5.89 -7.71 -10.23
C ILE A 4 -5.50 -6.29 -9.87
N ALA A 5 -6.47 -5.53 -9.37
CA ALA A 5 -6.23 -4.21 -8.81
C ALA A 5 -6.40 -4.23 -7.29
N VAL A 6 -5.64 -3.38 -6.61
CA VAL A 6 -5.74 -3.20 -5.16
C VAL A 6 -5.93 -1.72 -4.85
N VAL A 7 -6.82 -1.45 -3.90
CA VAL A 7 -6.90 -0.19 -3.18
C VAL A 7 -6.56 -0.46 -1.73
N ALA A 8 -5.44 0.08 -1.26
CA ALA A 8 -5.02 -0.01 0.13
C ALA A 8 -5.10 1.37 0.78
N ILE A 9 -5.82 1.48 1.88
CA ILE A 9 -6.06 2.71 2.62
C ILE A 9 -5.38 2.59 3.98
N SER A 10 -4.64 3.62 4.37
CA SER A 10 -4.06 3.76 5.71
C SER A 10 -4.40 5.14 6.25
N VAL A 11 -4.92 5.20 7.49
CA VAL A 11 -5.21 6.45 8.20
C VAL A 11 -4.26 6.56 9.37
N ALA A 12 -3.41 7.58 9.38
CA ALA A 12 -2.52 7.86 10.50
C ALA A 12 -3.32 8.32 11.74
N LYS A 13 -2.85 7.94 12.93
CA LYS A 13 -3.26 8.56 14.19
C LYS A 13 -2.85 10.04 14.16
N PRO A 14 -3.60 10.94 14.85
CA PRO A 14 -3.23 12.35 14.92
C PRO A 14 -1.80 12.56 15.41
N GLY A 15 -1.00 13.35 14.68
CA GLY A 15 0.40 13.66 15.02
C GLY A 15 1.43 12.67 14.47
N TYR A 16 1.01 11.64 13.74
CA TYR A 16 1.89 10.66 13.08
C TYR A 16 1.86 10.75 11.55
N GLU A 17 1.21 11.76 10.98
CA GLU A 17 0.93 11.86 9.55
C GLU A 17 2.20 11.82 8.70
N GLU A 18 3.23 12.57 9.11
CA GLU A 18 4.48 12.66 8.36
C GLU A 18 5.34 11.39 8.53
N GLN A 19 5.34 10.77 9.71
CA GLN A 19 6.02 9.49 9.95
C GLN A 19 5.41 8.36 9.12
N VAL A 20 4.07 8.32 9.04
CA VAL A 20 3.36 7.36 8.19
C VAL A 20 3.62 7.66 6.72
N ARG A 21 3.61 8.92 6.28
CA ARG A 21 3.96 9.31 4.90
C ARG A 21 5.35 8.82 4.53
N GLU A 22 6.36 9.09 5.35
CA GLU A 22 7.75 8.70 5.09
C GLU A 22 7.91 7.18 5.04
N ALA A 23 7.24 6.45 5.94
CA ALA A 23 7.25 4.99 5.93
C ALA A 23 6.60 4.41 4.66
N LEU A 24 5.48 5.00 4.22
CA LEU A 24 4.78 4.62 2.98
C LEU A 24 5.61 4.95 1.74
N GLU A 25 6.25 6.11 1.68
CA GLU A 25 7.16 6.47 0.58
C GLU A 25 8.35 5.51 0.48
N GLY A 26 8.85 5.05 1.63
CA GLY A 26 9.96 4.09 1.73
C GLY A 26 9.70 2.75 1.04
N ILE A 27 8.44 2.29 0.98
CA ILE A 27 8.08 1.02 0.33
C ILE A 27 7.82 1.15 -1.18
N VAL A 28 7.54 2.36 -1.70
CA VAL A 28 7.22 2.57 -3.13
C VAL A 28 8.33 2.09 -4.05
N GLY A 29 9.58 2.50 -3.77
CA GLY A 29 10.72 2.18 -4.61
C GLY A 29 11.00 0.67 -4.71
N PRO A 30 11.11 -0.05 -3.58
CA PRO A 30 11.23 -1.50 -3.57
C PRO A 30 10.06 -2.23 -4.24
N THR A 31 8.81 -1.84 -3.95
CA THR A 31 7.64 -2.54 -4.50
C THR A 31 7.55 -2.44 -6.01
N ARG A 32 7.85 -1.27 -6.60
CA ARG A 32 7.88 -1.09 -8.06
C ARG A 32 8.94 -1.94 -8.77
N LYS A 33 9.91 -2.52 -8.04
CA LYS A 33 10.92 -3.43 -8.59
C LYS A 33 10.53 -4.89 -8.45
N GLU A 34 9.41 -5.20 -7.79
CA GLU A 34 8.95 -6.57 -7.63
C GLU A 34 8.45 -7.13 -8.96
N GLN A 35 8.69 -8.43 -9.15
CA GLN A 35 8.15 -9.15 -10.28
C GLN A 35 6.62 -9.19 -10.19
N GLY A 36 5.95 -8.69 -11.23
CA GLY A 36 4.49 -8.67 -11.30
C GLY A 36 3.84 -7.40 -10.74
N ALA A 37 4.60 -6.43 -10.23
CA ALA A 37 4.09 -5.11 -9.87
C ALA A 37 3.93 -4.25 -11.15
N LEU A 38 2.69 -3.98 -11.56
CA LEU A 38 2.38 -3.23 -12.79
C LEU A 38 2.09 -1.75 -12.51
N GLN A 39 1.50 -1.47 -11.35
CA GLN A 39 1.22 -0.13 -10.85
C GLN A 39 1.35 -0.15 -9.33
N TYR A 40 1.95 0.89 -8.77
CA TYR A 40 2.04 1.08 -7.31
C TYR A 40 2.20 2.56 -7.01
N ASP A 41 1.07 3.24 -6.80
CA ASP A 41 1.01 4.70 -6.70
C ASP A 41 0.44 5.14 -5.35
N LEU A 42 1.24 5.89 -4.60
CA LEU A 42 0.88 6.47 -3.31
C LEU A 42 0.19 7.82 -3.50
N HIS A 43 -0.93 8.00 -2.81
CA HIS A 43 -1.70 9.24 -2.81
C HIS A 43 -2.00 9.67 -1.37
N ARG A 44 -2.17 10.98 -1.17
CA ARG A 44 -2.75 11.56 0.05
C ARG A 44 -4.18 12.00 -0.27
N ASP A 45 -5.13 11.66 0.59
CA ASP A 45 -6.51 12.13 0.45
C ASP A 45 -6.55 13.67 0.58
N VAL A 46 -7.23 14.33 -0.36
CA VAL A 46 -7.31 15.79 -0.43
C VAL A 46 -8.23 16.40 0.62
N GLN A 47 -9.15 15.62 1.20
CA GLN A 47 -10.10 16.05 2.23
C GLN A 47 -9.73 15.55 3.63
N GLU A 48 -8.94 14.47 3.73
CA GLU A 48 -8.47 13.90 5.00
C GLU A 48 -6.94 13.72 4.96
N PRO A 49 -6.15 14.73 5.38
CA PRO A 49 -4.69 14.68 5.28
C PRO A 49 -4.02 13.54 6.06
N ARG A 50 -4.72 12.87 6.98
CA ARG A 50 -4.19 11.69 7.68
C ARG A 50 -4.34 10.41 6.85
N ARG A 51 -5.14 10.43 5.78
CA ARG A 51 -5.43 9.26 4.95
C ARG A 51 -4.51 9.23 3.74
N PHE A 52 -3.93 8.06 3.54
CA PHE A 52 -3.11 7.70 2.40
C PHE A 52 -3.76 6.53 1.66
N VAL A 53 -3.64 6.54 0.33
CA VAL A 53 -4.26 5.56 -0.55
C VAL A 53 -3.26 5.07 -1.58
N PHE A 54 -3.04 3.76 -1.61
CA PHE A 54 -2.38 3.09 -2.71
C PHE A 54 -3.40 2.65 -3.75
N VAL A 55 -3.07 2.91 -5.02
CA VAL A 55 -3.70 2.28 -6.17
C VAL A 55 -2.66 1.39 -6.82
N GLU A 56 -2.96 0.10 -6.89
CA GLU A 56 -2.01 -0.91 -7.33
C GLU A 56 -2.61 -1.81 -8.41
N ARG A 57 -1.75 -2.32 -9.28
CA ARG A 57 -2.08 -3.36 -10.26
C ARG A 57 -1.00 -4.42 -10.21
N TRP A 58 -1.44 -5.68 -10.22
CA TRP A 58 -0.59 -6.84 -10.12
C TRP A 58 -0.89 -7.82 -11.24
N GLU A 59 0.16 -8.41 -11.82
CA GLU A 59 0.03 -9.43 -12.87
C GLU A 59 -0.83 -10.63 -12.43
N SER A 60 -0.81 -10.95 -11.13
CA SER A 60 -1.61 -12.03 -10.56
C SER A 60 -1.78 -11.93 -9.04
N GLN A 61 -2.66 -12.76 -8.47
CA GLN A 61 -2.84 -12.88 -7.02
C GLN A 61 -1.61 -13.46 -6.32
N GLU A 62 -0.84 -14.30 -7.01
CA GLU A 62 0.43 -14.85 -6.52
C GLU A 62 1.50 -13.77 -6.39
N ALA A 63 1.57 -12.83 -7.34
CA ALA A 63 2.47 -11.68 -7.27
C ALA A 63 2.12 -10.79 -6.07
N LEU A 64 0.84 -10.45 -5.88
CA LEU A 64 0.36 -9.72 -4.70
C LEU A 64 0.65 -10.49 -3.39
N ALA A 65 0.47 -11.81 -3.38
CA ALA A 65 0.75 -12.62 -2.20
C ALA A 65 2.26 -12.66 -1.88
N ALA A 66 3.12 -12.64 -2.90
CA ALA A 66 4.57 -12.52 -2.71
C ALA A 66 4.95 -11.16 -2.13
N HIS A 67 4.35 -10.08 -2.65
CA HIS A 67 4.51 -8.72 -2.14
C HIS A 67 4.16 -8.61 -0.65
N ALA A 68 3.00 -9.16 -0.25
CA ALA A 68 2.56 -9.15 1.15
C ALA A 68 3.51 -9.89 2.12
N ARG A 69 4.42 -10.74 1.59
CA ARG A 69 5.44 -11.47 2.38
C ARG A 69 6.84 -10.89 2.22
N SER A 70 6.99 -9.78 1.49
CA SER A 70 8.30 -9.18 1.22
C SER A 70 8.90 -8.56 2.49
N ALA A 71 10.23 -8.47 2.53
CA ALA A 71 10.95 -7.93 3.69
C ALA A 71 10.63 -6.45 3.97
N HIS A 72 10.43 -5.64 2.92
CA HIS A 72 10.13 -4.22 3.09
C HIS A 72 8.71 -3.99 3.60
N ILE A 73 7.74 -4.84 3.22
CA ILE A 73 6.39 -4.80 3.79
C ILE A 73 6.38 -5.27 5.25
N ALA A 74 7.11 -6.34 5.58
CA ALA A 74 7.24 -6.77 6.97
C ALA A 74 7.84 -5.67 7.87
N ALA A 75 8.92 -5.03 7.43
CA ALA A 75 9.56 -3.93 8.15
C ALA A 75 8.66 -2.69 8.27
N TYR A 76 7.91 -2.37 7.22
CA TYR A 76 6.91 -1.29 7.25
C TYR A 76 5.83 -1.56 8.31
N MET A 77 5.24 -2.76 8.31
CA MET A 77 4.16 -3.12 9.25
C MET A 77 4.62 -3.04 10.71
N GLU A 78 5.86 -3.43 11.00
CA GLU A 78 6.46 -3.28 12.33
C GLU A 78 6.66 -1.81 12.70
N THR A 79 7.17 -1.01 11.77
CA THR A 79 7.46 0.42 11.98
C THR A 79 6.20 1.22 12.30
N VAL A 80 5.09 0.94 11.62
CA VAL A 80 3.87 1.76 11.71
C VAL A 80 2.81 1.21 12.66
N ALA A 81 3.08 0.10 13.35
CA ALA A 81 2.11 -0.63 14.18
C ALA A 81 1.36 0.28 15.17
N ASP A 82 2.05 1.25 15.76
CA ASP A 82 1.48 2.19 16.72
C ASP A 82 1.09 3.55 16.12
N TRP A 83 1.30 3.77 14.83
CA TRP A 83 1.08 5.06 14.17
C TRP A 83 -0.19 5.09 13.32
N VAL A 84 -0.69 3.93 12.89
CA VAL A 84 -1.88 3.81 12.04
C VAL A 84 -3.12 3.58 12.92
N GLU A 85 -4.16 4.38 12.68
CA GLU A 85 -5.47 4.29 13.33
C GLU A 85 -6.38 3.29 12.62
N HIS A 86 -6.34 3.28 11.29
CA HIS A 86 -7.18 2.42 10.46
C HIS A 86 -6.44 1.97 9.20
N ALA A 87 -6.62 0.71 8.83
CA ALA A 87 -6.11 0.15 7.58
C ALA A 87 -7.19 -0.70 6.89
N GLU A 88 -7.30 -0.58 5.58
CA GLU A 88 -8.26 -1.32 4.76
C GLU A 88 -7.59 -1.72 3.44
N ILE A 89 -7.77 -2.98 3.02
CA ILE A 89 -7.28 -3.48 1.74
C ILE A 89 -8.47 -4.05 0.96
N ARG A 90 -8.61 -3.60 -0.29
CA ARG A 90 -9.61 -4.10 -1.24
C ARG A 90 -8.91 -4.64 -2.48
N VAL A 91 -9.06 -5.94 -2.70
CA VAL A 91 -8.66 -6.59 -3.95
C VAL A 91 -9.89 -6.64 -4.85
N VAL A 92 -9.78 -6.06 -6.04
CA VAL A 92 -10.90 -5.88 -6.97
C VAL A 92 -10.53 -6.31 -8.38
N SER A 93 -11.53 -6.72 -9.15
CA SER A 93 -11.41 -7.02 -10.58
C SER A 93 -12.06 -5.93 -11.41
N LYS A 94 -11.51 -5.68 -12.61
CA LYS A 94 -12.10 -4.78 -13.60
C LYS A 94 -13.34 -5.43 -14.23
N ILE A 95 -14.44 -4.69 -14.33
CA ILE A 95 -15.72 -5.20 -14.88
C ILE A 95 -15.99 -4.69 -16.31
N ALA A 96 -15.46 -3.52 -16.68
CA ALA A 96 -15.58 -2.91 -18.02
C ALA A 96 -14.33 -2.06 -18.32
#